data_AF-B1J8G3-F1
#
_entry.id   AF-B1J8G3-F1
#
_cell.length_a   1.000
_cell.length_b   1.000
_cell.length_c   1.000
_cell.angle_alpha   90.00
_cell.angle_beta   90.00
_cell.angle_gamma   90.00
#
_symmetry.space_group_name_H-M   'P 1'
#
loop_
_entity.id
_entity.type
_entity.pdbx_description
1 polymer ?
#
loop_
_entity_poly.entity_id
_entity_poly.type
_entity_poly.pdbx_seq_one_letter_code
_entity_poly.pdbx_strand_id
1 'polypeptide(L)'
;MAFGLIMAPPVMLACTVASAFAIWRGKRFDPPEQSALAKLQTGLMKASVYSLIGLAPLTAISTTIALNALDYTTCPQLRKSGSAWQTYWVNHPGFCFKPDSYTENRWPCKNIDGKKLCINMDD
;
A
#
# COMPACT_ATOMS: atom_id res chain seq x y z
N MET A 1 0.46 -3.85 2.34
CA MET A 1 -0.86 -3.88 3.02
C MET A 1 -1.94 -3.16 2.21
N ALA A 2 -1.73 -1.94 1.69
CA ALA A 2 -2.76 -1.21 0.92
C ALA A 2 -3.19 -1.91 -0.39
N PHE A 3 -2.28 -2.49 -1.16
CA PHE A 3 -2.61 -3.18 -2.43
C PHE A 3 -3.49 -4.43 -2.26
N GLY A 4 -3.52 -5.03 -1.06
CA GLY A 4 -4.43 -6.14 -0.76
C GLY A 4 -5.91 -5.72 -0.74
N LEU A 5 -6.19 -4.43 -0.50
CA LEU A 5 -7.55 -3.88 -0.58
C LEU A 5 -8.09 -3.86 -2.00
N ILE A 6 -7.24 -3.83 -3.03
CA ILE A 6 -7.66 -3.90 -4.44
C ILE A 6 -8.23 -5.30 -4.75
N MET A 7 -7.75 -6.33 -4.06
CA MET A 7 -8.21 -7.71 -4.20
C MET A 7 -9.45 -8.02 -3.35
N ALA A 8 -9.73 -7.18 -2.35
CA ALA A 8 -10.81 -7.45 -1.39
C ALA A 8 -12.20 -7.48 -2.05
N PRO A 9 -12.60 -6.54 -2.93
CA PRO A 9 -13.92 -6.56 -3.55
C PRO A 9 -14.25 -7.84 -4.34
N PRO A 10 -13.40 -8.32 -5.30
CA PRO A 10 -13.72 -9.53 -6.06
C PRO A 10 -13.70 -10.79 -5.20
N VAL A 11 -12.81 -10.88 -4.20
CA VAL A 11 -12.72 -12.01 -3.28
C VAL A 11 -13.94 -12.06 -2.35
N MET A 12 -14.32 -10.93 -1.76
CA MET A 12 -15.50 -10.84 -0.89
C MET A 12 -16.76 -11.20 -1.67
N LEU A 13 -16.91 -10.71 -2.89
CA LEU A 13 -18.06 -11.04 -3.73
C LEU A 13 -18.09 -12.55 -4.05
N ALA A 14 -16.96 -13.17 -4.38
CA ALA A 14 -16.89 -14.62 -4.57
C ALA A 14 -17.27 -15.40 -3.30
N CYS A 15 -16.77 -14.97 -2.12
CA CYS A 15 -17.12 -15.57 -0.84
C CYS A 15 -18.61 -15.44 -0.52
N THR A 16 -19.24 -14.29 -0.80
CA THR A 16 -20.68 -14.11 -0.56
C THR A 16 -21.53 -15.01 -1.45
N VAL A 17 -21.16 -15.15 -2.73
CA VAL A 17 -21.87 -16.03 -3.67
C VAL A 17 -21.72 -17.51 -3.26
N ALA A 18 -20.51 -17.93 -2.91
CA ALA A 18 -20.25 -19.28 -2.43
C ALA A 18 -21.02 -19.59 -1.13
N SER A 19 -21.07 -18.63 -0.19
CA SER A 19 -21.78 -18.78 1.08
C SER A 19 -23.30 -18.84 0.87
N ALA A 20 -23.86 -17.95 0.04
CA ALA A 20 -25.28 -17.96 -0.29
C ALA A 20 -25.70 -19.28 -0.97
N PHE A 21 -24.86 -19.81 -1.86
CA PHE A 21 -25.11 -21.11 -2.49
C PHE A 21 -25.07 -22.26 -1.48
N ALA A 22 -24.09 -22.25 -0.58
CA ALA A 22 -23.96 -23.28 0.45
C ALA A 22 -25.16 -23.29 1.42
N ILE A 23 -25.64 -22.10 1.83
CA ILE A 23 -26.84 -21.96 2.67
C ILE A 23 -28.08 -22.47 1.92
N TRP A 24 -28.23 -22.12 0.63
CA TRP A 24 -29.43 -22.47 -0.12
C TRP A 24 -29.52 -23.94 -0.50
N ARG A 25 -28.40 -24.56 -0.88
CA ARG A 25 -28.35 -25.97 -1.33
C ARG A 25 -27.93 -26.97 -0.25
N GLY A 26 -27.42 -26.49 0.89
CA GLY A 26 -26.89 -27.33 1.96
C GLY A 26 -25.66 -28.16 1.54
N LYS A 27 -25.01 -27.78 0.45
CA LYS A 27 -23.88 -28.51 -0.15
C LYS A 27 -22.69 -27.56 -0.32
N ARG A 28 -21.48 -28.12 -0.24
CA ARG A 28 -20.25 -27.40 -0.54
C ARG A 28 -20.36 -26.77 -1.93
N PHE A 29 -19.91 -25.52 -2.04
CA PHE A 29 -19.83 -24.82 -3.31
C PHE A 29 -18.78 -25.49 -4.21
N ASP A 30 -19.27 -26.25 -5.18
CA ASP A 30 -18.47 -26.95 -6.20
C ASP A 30 -19.21 -26.83 -7.55
N PRO A 31 -19.11 -25.67 -8.22
CA PRO A 31 -19.84 -25.43 -9.46
C PRO A 31 -19.24 -26.29 -10.59
N PRO A 32 -20.05 -27.05 -11.34
CA PRO A 32 -19.54 -27.82 -12.48
C PRO A 32 -18.93 -26.87 -13.51
N GLU A 33 -17.81 -27.27 -14.13
CA GLU A 33 -16.95 -26.39 -14.94
C GLU A 33 -17.67 -25.63 -16.06
N GLN A 34 -18.78 -26.17 -16.57
CA GLN A 34 -19.57 -25.57 -17.66
C GLN A 34 -20.66 -24.60 -17.19
N SER A 35 -20.91 -24.52 -15.87
CA SER A 35 -21.96 -23.67 -15.29
C SER A 35 -21.61 -22.19 -15.28
N ALA A 36 -22.64 -21.34 -15.28
CA ALA A 36 -22.49 -19.89 -15.17
C ALA A 36 -21.75 -19.46 -13.88
N LEU A 37 -21.90 -20.23 -12.79
CA LEU A 37 -21.21 -19.99 -11.52
C LEU A 37 -19.69 -20.26 -11.62
N ALA A 38 -19.28 -21.31 -12.33
CA ALA A 38 -17.87 -21.58 -12.59
C ALA A 38 -17.22 -20.48 -13.45
N LYS A 39 -17.95 -20.00 -14.47
CA LYS A 39 -17.50 -18.86 -15.30
C LYS A 39 -17.38 -17.56 -14.48
N LEU A 40 -18.36 -17.28 -13.61
CA LEU A 40 -18.35 -16.12 -12.71
C LEU A 40 -17.15 -16.17 -11.75
N GLN A 41 -16.93 -17.30 -11.08
CA GLN A 41 -15.79 -17.48 -10.18
C GLN A 41 -14.46 -17.29 -10.89
N THR A 42 -14.28 -17.93 -12.06
CA THR A 42 -13.06 -17.81 -12.86
C THR A 42 -12.86 -16.37 -13.34
N GLY A 43 -13.93 -15.69 -13.72
CA GLY A 43 -13.91 -14.27 -14.09
C GLY A 43 -13.48 -13.37 -12.94
N LEU A 44 -14.04 -13.58 -11.73
CA LEU A 44 -13.67 -12.82 -10.53
C LEU A 44 -12.21 -13.06 -10.12
N MET A 45 -11.73 -14.30 -10.23
CA MET A 45 -10.32 -14.63 -9.97
C MET A 45 -9.40 -13.95 -10.97
N LYS A 46 -9.72 -14.03 -12.28
CA LYS A 46 -8.97 -13.31 -13.32
C LYS A 46 -8.97 -11.80 -13.07
N ALA A 47 -10.14 -11.20 -12.82
CA ALA A 47 -10.28 -9.78 -12.55
C ALA A 47 -9.41 -9.36 -11.36
N SER A 48 -9.39 -10.14 -10.28
CA SER A 48 -8.55 -9.89 -9.12
C SER A 48 -7.06 -9.84 -9.52
N VAL A 49 -6.56 -10.86 -10.22
CA VAL A 49 -5.16 -10.93 -10.66
C VAL A 49 -4.81 -9.78 -11.61
N TYR A 50 -5.68 -9.47 -12.57
CA TYR A 50 -5.47 -8.36 -13.50
C TYR A 50 -5.49 -7.00 -12.79
N SER A 51 -6.36 -6.80 -11.81
CA SER A 51 -6.35 -5.59 -10.98
C SER A 51 -5.07 -5.47 -10.18
N LEU A 52 -4.51 -6.57 -9.66
CA LEU A 52 -3.21 -6.55 -8.99
C LEU A 52 -2.07 -6.15 -9.93
N ILE A 53 -2.04 -6.72 -11.14
CA ILE A 53 -0.96 -6.49 -12.11
C ILE A 53 -1.08 -5.10 -12.76
N GLY A 54 -2.29 -4.61 -13.02
CA GLY A 54 -2.51 -3.32 -13.68
C GLY A 54 -2.66 -2.16 -12.71
N LEU A 55 -3.58 -2.26 -11.75
CA LEU A 55 -3.95 -1.13 -10.91
C LEU A 55 -2.88 -0.82 -9.85
N ALA A 56 -2.19 -1.83 -9.32
CA ALA A 56 -1.14 -1.61 -8.34
C ALA A 56 0.04 -0.78 -8.88
N PRO A 57 0.66 -1.10 -10.04
CA PRO A 57 1.72 -0.24 -10.58
C PRO A 57 1.18 1.12 -11.03
N LEU A 58 -0.03 1.19 -11.60
CA LEU A 58 -0.62 2.47 -12.01
C LEU A 58 -0.79 3.43 -10.82
N THR A 59 -1.30 2.92 -9.69
CA THR A 59 -1.47 3.72 -8.47
C THR A 59 -0.14 4.09 -7.83
N ALA A 60 0.87 3.21 -7.89
CA ALA A 60 2.22 3.55 -7.42
C ALA A 60 2.88 4.66 -8.26
N ILE A 61 2.71 4.61 -9.59
CA ILE A 61 3.23 5.65 -10.50
C ILE A 61 2.48 6.96 -10.30
N SER A 62 1.14 6.93 -10.24
CA SER A 62 0.35 8.15 -10.09
C SER A 62 0.61 8.85 -8.76
N THR A 63 0.74 8.10 -7.66
CA THR A 63 1.09 8.66 -6.35
C THR A 63 2.49 9.26 -6.36
N THR A 64 3.46 8.61 -7.01
CA THR A 64 4.81 9.15 -7.19
C THR A 64 4.79 10.48 -7.94
N ILE A 65 4.06 10.57 -9.04
CA ILE A 65 3.93 11.81 -9.83
C ILE A 65 3.26 12.91 -9.00
N ALA A 66 2.17 12.58 -8.29
CA ALA A 66 1.44 13.54 -7.47
C ALA A 66 2.29 14.08 -6.32
N LEU A 67 3.07 13.22 -5.65
CA LEU A 67 3.96 13.61 -4.57
C LEU A 67 5.11 14.47 -5.08
N ASN A 68 5.68 14.14 -6.23
CA ASN A 68 6.72 14.97 -6.87
C ASN A 68 6.19 16.36 -7.25
N ALA A 69 4.94 16.47 -7.70
CA ALA A 69 4.31 17.75 -8.00
C ALA A 69 4.02 18.61 -6.75
N LEU A 70 4.09 18.03 -5.55
CA LEU A 70 3.91 18.70 -4.27
C LEU A 70 5.24 18.93 -3.53
N ASP A 71 6.38 18.87 -4.25
CA ASP A 71 7.73 19.01 -3.71
C ASP A 71 8.14 17.93 -2.68
N TYR A 72 7.44 16.80 -2.63
CA TYR A 72 7.85 15.66 -1.80
C TYR A 72 8.98 14.87 -2.46
N THR A 73 10.02 14.60 -1.67
CA THR A 73 11.18 13.81 -2.07
C THR A 73 11.16 12.43 -1.43
N THR A 74 11.70 11.42 -2.11
CA THR A 74 11.82 10.07 -1.54
C THR A 74 13.02 9.99 -0.60
N CYS A 75 12.81 9.45 0.60
CA CYS A 75 13.89 9.24 1.56
C CYS A 75 14.09 7.75 1.89
N PRO A 76 15.12 7.10 1.33
CA PRO A 76 15.41 5.71 1.63
C PRO A 76 16.03 5.50 3.03
N GLN A 77 16.60 6.54 3.64
CA GLN A 77 17.27 6.48 4.95
C GLN A 77 16.29 6.25 6.12
N LEU A 78 15.01 6.58 5.94
CA LEU A 78 13.95 6.32 6.92
C LEU A 78 13.46 4.86 6.90
N ARG A 79 13.90 4.07 5.91
CA ARG A 79 13.45 2.70 5.75
C ARG A 79 14.00 1.83 6.87
N LYS A 80 13.11 1.18 7.62
CA LYS A 80 13.50 0.18 8.62
C LYS A 80 14.29 -0.94 7.92
N SER A 81 15.46 -1.28 8.45
CA SER A 81 16.32 -2.34 7.89
C SER A 81 15.50 -3.62 7.63
N GLY A 82 15.58 -4.14 6.40
CA GLY A 82 14.81 -5.30 5.94
C GLY A 82 13.45 -5.02 5.27
N SER A 83 12.92 -3.79 5.35
CA SER A 83 11.63 -3.45 4.70
C SER A 83 11.82 -2.89 3.30
N ALA A 84 12.19 -3.73 2.33
CA ALA A 84 12.46 -3.29 0.95
C ALA A 84 11.24 -2.64 0.25
N TRP A 85 10.02 -2.95 0.72
CA TRP A 85 8.75 -2.54 0.10
C TRP A 85 8.15 -1.24 0.66
N GLN A 86 8.81 -0.55 1.59
CA GLN A 86 8.29 0.72 2.15
C GLN A 86 9.10 1.91 1.62
N THR A 87 8.40 2.89 1.04
CA THR A 87 8.97 4.17 0.58
C THR A 87 8.44 5.29 1.45
N TYR A 88 9.33 6.12 1.98
CA TYR A 88 8.97 7.30 2.78
C TYR A 88 9.12 8.54 1.92
N TRP A 89 8.11 9.42 2.00
CA TRP A 89 8.07 10.69 1.30
C TRP A 89 8.18 11.82 2.31
N VAL A 90 9.06 12.77 2.06
CA VAL A 90 9.30 13.92 2.94
C VAL A 90 9.22 15.20 2.13
N ASN A 91 8.50 16.19 2.65
CA ASN A 91 8.31 17.49 1.99
C ASN A 91 9.56 18.38 2.06
N HIS A 92 10.57 18.01 2.85
CA HIS A 92 11.72 18.86 3.11
C HIS A 92 13.02 18.06 2.99
N PRO A 93 13.98 18.48 2.15
CA PRO A 93 15.21 17.71 1.85
C PRO A 93 16.07 17.42 3.09
N GLY A 94 15.97 18.26 4.12
CA GLY A 94 16.67 18.03 5.39
C GLY A 94 16.13 16.84 6.19
N PHE A 95 14.89 16.40 5.99
CA PHE A 95 14.24 15.38 6.83
C PHE A 95 14.61 13.94 6.44
N CYS A 96 15.58 13.76 5.54
CA CYS A 96 15.99 12.42 5.13
C CYS A 96 16.93 11.74 6.14
N PHE A 97 16.58 11.78 7.41
CA PHE A 97 17.27 11.08 8.49
C PHE A 97 16.31 10.72 9.63
N LYS A 98 16.65 9.69 10.39
CA LYS A 98 15.99 9.40 11.67
C LYS A 98 16.54 10.35 12.74
N PRO A 99 15.71 11.19 13.39
CA PRO A 99 16.18 12.12 14.41
C PRO A 99 16.61 11.37 15.69
N ASP A 100 17.68 11.86 16.30
CA ASP A 100 18.19 11.34 17.59
C ASP A 100 17.51 12.04 18.77
N SER A 101 17.09 13.29 18.59
CA SER A 101 16.37 14.07 19.58
C SER A 101 15.50 15.14 18.92
N TYR A 102 14.61 15.74 19.70
CA TYR A 102 13.79 16.88 19.29
C TYR A 102 14.12 18.10 20.14
N THR A 103 13.97 19.31 19.59
CA THR A 103 13.98 20.55 20.38
C THR A 103 12.66 20.73 21.14
N GLU A 104 12.59 21.73 22.02
CA GLU A 104 11.37 22.13 22.72
C GLU A 104 10.23 22.50 21.74
N ASN A 105 10.59 23.04 20.57
CA ASN A 105 9.66 23.36 19.48
C ASN A 105 9.30 22.14 18.60
N ARG A 106 9.66 20.91 19.00
CA ARG A 106 9.49 19.65 18.24
C ARG A 106 10.26 19.59 16.92
N TRP A 107 11.34 20.34 16.79
CA TRP A 107 12.16 20.29 15.59
C TRP A 107 13.11 19.09 15.65
N PRO A 108 13.24 18.29 14.58
CA PRO A 108 14.11 17.12 14.58
C PRO A 108 15.58 17.54 14.57
N CYS A 109 16.36 16.87 15.42
CA CYS A 109 17.80 17.05 15.51
C CYS A 109 18.53 15.73 15.31
N LYS A 110 19.71 15.82 14.67
CA LYS A 110 20.64 14.70 14.48
C LYS A 110 22.01 15.07 15.04
N ASN A 111 22.65 14.12 15.71
CA ASN A 111 24.04 14.29 16.13
C ASN A 111 24.96 13.73 15.04
N ILE A 112 25.79 14.60 14.46
CA ILE A 112 26.81 14.23 13.47
C ILE A 112 28.15 14.74 14.02
N ASP A 113 29.11 13.83 14.20
CA ASP A 113 30.47 14.16 14.68
C ASP A 113 30.52 15.02 15.96
N GLY A 114 29.66 14.70 16.94
CA GLY A 114 29.59 15.40 18.22
C GLY A 114 28.90 16.77 18.18
N LYS A 115 28.40 17.22 17.02
CA LYS A 115 27.62 18.45 16.85
C LYS A 115 26.14 18.11 16.63
N LYS A 116 25.26 18.80 17.34
CA LYS A 116 23.81 18.68 17.22
C LYS A 116 23.31 19.60 16.10
N LEU A 117 22.85 19.01 14.99
CA LEU A 117 22.25 19.74 13.88
C LEU A 117 20.72 19.64 13.99
N CYS A 118 20.02 20.77 14.08
CA CYS A 118 18.56 20.82 14.12
C CYS A 118 18.04 21.57 12.90
N ILE A 119 16.95 21.10 12.30
CA ILE A 119 16.32 21.75 11.14
C ILE A 119 15.18 22.63 11.62
N ASN A 120 15.20 23.91 11.25
CA ASN A 120 14.06 24.81 11.43
C ASN A 120 12.92 24.39 10.51
N MET A 121 11.69 24.29 11.02
CA MET A 121 10.50 24.00 10.20
C MET A 121 9.80 25.27 9.67
N ASP A 122 10.23 26.45 10.14
CA ASP A 122 9.62 27.74 9.84
C ASP A 122 10.34 28.53 8.72
N ASP A 123 11.46 28.00 8.19
CA ASP A 123 12.27 28.55 7.07
C ASP A 123 12.40 27.52 5.93
#